data_AF-A0A1I3VQ45-F1
#
_entry.id   AF-A0A1I3VQ45-F1
#
_cell.length_a   1.000
_cell.length_b   1.000
_cell.length_c   1.000
_cell.angle_alpha   90.00
_cell.angle_beta   90.00
_cell.angle_gamma   90.00
#
_symmetry.space_group_name_H-M   'P 1'
#
loop_
_entity.id
_entity.type
_entity.pdbx_description
1 polymer ?
#
loop_
_entity_poly.entity_id
_entity_poly.type
_entity_poly.pdbx_seq_one_letter_code
_entity_poly.pdbx_strand_id
1 'polypeptide(L)'
;MNAPVTDAMAPGFVLPHDLEAHEPPEARGLTRDGVRLLVSHGDTGEITHHGFAELPGLLHPGDLLVVNNSATLPAAVRLDRLAVHFSTEREDGTWLVELRRRLELRSGPGGGGAGQDTRRPGAAGAGAEMASEPYPGGAAGEWLPLPGGATLFLLERETPRLWRARLDREVPAYLRRYGVPIRYSYVERDWPLEDYQTVFGVRPGSAEMPSAGRPFTTGLVTGLVSRGIGVAPITLHTGVASPTADEPPCPEWFEVSEATARQVRLTRGSGGRVIAVGTTVVRALETAALTGGRVRAARGWTSHLVTPSTGVRAVSGLITGLHGPRSSHLLMLSAIAGGELLSLSYAEALGEGYLWHEFGDVHLILQ
;
A
#
# COMPACT_ATOMS: atom_id res chain seq x y z
N MET A 1 -23.38 8.12 17.43
CA MET A 1 -22.72 9.28 18.08
C MET A 1 -21.31 8.84 18.42
N ASN A 2 -20.35 9.19 17.56
CA ASN A 2 -18.96 8.76 17.72
C ASN A 2 -18.27 9.73 18.67
N ALA A 3 -17.80 9.22 19.80
CA ALA A 3 -16.91 9.96 20.68
C ALA A 3 -15.59 10.25 19.94
N PRO A 4 -14.97 11.42 20.15
CA PRO A 4 -13.66 11.70 19.58
C PRO A 4 -12.65 10.72 20.19
N VAL A 5 -11.97 9.96 19.34
CA VAL A 5 -10.89 9.06 19.75
C VAL A 5 -9.71 9.93 20.18
N THR A 6 -9.53 10.08 21.50
CA THR A 6 -8.28 10.60 22.08
C THR A 6 -7.28 9.44 22.18
N ASP A 7 -6.81 8.93 21.05
CA ASP A 7 -5.66 8.01 21.00
C ASP A 7 -4.38 8.85 20.97
N ALA A 8 -3.31 8.33 21.57
CA ALA A 8 -1.98 8.94 21.52
C ALA A 8 -1.66 9.35 20.08
N MET A 9 -1.51 10.66 19.85
CA MET A 9 -1.31 11.21 18.51
C MET A 9 -0.12 10.53 17.85
N ALA A 10 -0.33 10.02 16.64
CA ALA A 10 0.76 9.60 15.76
C ALA A 10 1.83 10.72 15.69
N PRO A 11 3.13 10.36 15.58
CA PRO A 11 4.20 11.34 15.56
C PRO A 11 3.96 12.38 14.46
N GLY A 12 3.96 13.65 14.85
CA GLY A 12 3.92 14.77 13.92
C GLY A 12 5.32 15.06 13.40
N PHE A 13 5.54 14.86 12.11
CA PHE A 13 6.78 15.23 11.42
C PHE A 13 6.47 15.80 10.04
N VAL A 14 7.45 16.46 9.44
CA VAL A 14 7.40 16.91 8.05
C VAL A 14 8.29 15.97 7.26
N LEU A 15 7.76 15.38 6.18
CA LEU A 15 8.53 14.58 5.25
C LEU A 15 9.14 15.52 4.19
N PRO A 16 10.47 15.66 4.12
CA PRO A 16 11.12 16.38 3.02
C PRO A 16 10.83 15.68 1.69
N HIS A 17 10.56 16.47 0.64
CA HIS A 17 10.28 15.96 -0.71
C HIS A 17 11.39 15.02 -1.20
N ASP A 18 12.66 15.38 -0.96
CA ASP A 18 13.82 14.58 -1.40
C ASP A 18 13.94 13.20 -0.70
N LEU A 19 13.16 12.96 0.35
CA LEU A 19 13.06 11.66 1.02
C LEU A 19 11.86 10.83 0.54
N GLU A 20 11.00 11.37 -0.34
CA GLU A 20 9.98 10.58 -1.01
C GLU A 20 10.63 9.71 -2.10
N ALA A 21 10.38 8.40 -2.11
CA ALA A 21 10.89 7.55 -3.18
C ALA A 21 10.09 7.79 -4.48
N HIS A 22 10.60 8.67 -5.33
CA HIS A 22 9.96 9.03 -6.60
C HIS A 22 10.00 7.93 -7.67
N GLU A 23 10.89 6.95 -7.50
CA GLU A 23 11.09 5.85 -8.43
C GLU A 23 11.54 4.55 -7.74
N PRO A 24 11.26 3.38 -8.34
CA PRO A 24 11.70 2.08 -7.84
C PRO A 24 13.23 2.01 -7.69
N PRO A 25 13.75 1.24 -6.71
CA PRO A 25 15.18 1.05 -6.50
C PRO A 25 15.95 0.62 -7.75
N GLU A 26 15.33 -0.16 -8.65
CA GLU A 26 15.93 -0.59 -9.91
C GLU A 26 16.27 0.55 -10.85
N ALA A 27 15.47 1.62 -10.85
CA ALA A 27 15.75 2.83 -11.60
C ALA A 27 16.92 3.63 -11.02
N ARG A 28 17.10 3.51 -9.69
CA ARG A 28 18.18 4.12 -8.92
C ARG A 28 19.46 3.28 -8.93
N GLY A 29 19.52 2.20 -9.72
CA GLY A 29 20.69 1.32 -9.86
C GLY A 29 20.84 0.26 -8.77
N LEU A 30 19.79 -0.01 -7.99
CA LEU A 30 19.77 -1.02 -6.93
C LEU A 30 18.98 -2.27 -7.34
N THR A 31 19.17 -3.38 -6.64
CA THR A 31 18.23 -4.50 -6.69
C THR A 31 17.01 -4.20 -5.82
N ARG A 32 15.93 -4.98 -5.97
CA ARG A 32 14.72 -4.87 -5.12
C ARG A 32 15.02 -4.97 -3.63
N ASP A 33 15.88 -5.92 -3.27
CA ASP A 33 16.37 -6.16 -1.91
C ASP A 33 17.57 -5.27 -1.53
N GLY A 34 17.98 -4.35 -2.41
CA GLY A 34 19.04 -3.38 -2.18
C GLY A 34 18.60 -2.13 -1.42
N VAL A 35 17.32 -2.04 -1.02
CA VAL A 35 16.80 -0.97 -0.16
C VAL A 35 17.30 -1.13 1.28
N ARG A 36 17.20 -0.06 2.07
CA ARG A 36 17.59 -0.07 3.48
C ARG A 36 16.50 -0.67 4.35
N LEU A 37 16.90 -1.15 5.51
CA LEU A 37 16.05 -1.71 6.55
C LEU A 37 16.39 -1.04 7.88
N LEU A 38 15.43 -0.32 8.45
CA LEU A 38 15.47 0.10 9.85
C LEU A 38 14.91 -1.03 10.70
N VAL A 39 15.54 -1.36 11.81
CA VAL A 39 15.06 -2.39 12.75
C VAL A 39 14.87 -1.75 14.11
N SER A 40 13.67 -1.85 14.67
CA SER A 40 13.37 -1.38 16.02
C SER A 40 12.85 -2.52 16.90
N HIS A 41 13.39 -2.63 18.11
CA HIS A 41 13.05 -3.65 19.09
C HIS A 41 12.19 -3.05 20.21
N GLY A 42 10.93 -3.49 20.33
CA GLY A 42 9.97 -3.05 21.33
C GLY A 42 10.43 -3.31 22.76
N ASP A 43 10.96 -4.52 23.02
CA ASP A 43 11.42 -4.92 24.36
C ASP A 43 12.66 -4.16 24.87
N THR A 44 13.58 -3.76 23.98
CA THR A 44 14.86 -3.12 24.38
C THR A 44 14.91 -1.62 24.09
N GLY A 45 14.03 -1.12 23.22
CA GLY A 45 14.10 0.23 22.67
C GLY A 45 15.24 0.44 21.66
N GLU A 46 15.95 -0.62 21.26
CA GLU A 46 17.08 -0.54 20.34
C GLU A 46 16.62 -0.27 18.90
N ILE A 47 17.34 0.62 18.21
CA ILE A 47 17.16 0.95 16.79
C ILE A 47 18.49 0.68 16.07
N THR A 48 18.46 -0.11 14.99
CA THR A 48 19.63 -0.45 14.18
C THR A 48 19.35 -0.33 12.68
N HIS A 49 20.42 -0.17 11.89
CA HIS A 49 20.35 0.10 10.45
C HIS A 49 21.03 -1.03 9.66
N HIS A 50 20.33 -1.54 8.64
CA HIS A 50 20.76 -2.68 7.84
C HIS A 50 20.39 -2.48 6.36
N GLY A 51 20.90 -3.33 5.48
CA GLY A 51 20.33 -3.57 4.16
C GLY A 51 19.20 -4.60 4.23
N PHE A 52 18.19 -4.48 3.37
CA PHE A 52 17.08 -5.43 3.36
C PHE A 52 17.51 -6.87 3.02
N ALA A 53 18.55 -7.02 2.19
CA ALA A 53 19.19 -8.31 1.90
C ALA A 53 19.71 -9.05 3.15
N GLU A 54 19.92 -8.35 4.27
CA GLU A 54 20.40 -8.91 5.54
C GLU A 54 19.26 -9.49 6.40
N LEU A 55 18.00 -9.32 6.01
CA LEU A 55 16.81 -9.82 6.73
C LEU A 55 16.92 -11.28 7.20
N PRO A 56 17.44 -12.24 6.42
CA PRO A 56 17.58 -13.63 6.89
C PRO A 56 18.54 -13.79 8.08
N GLY A 57 19.45 -12.83 8.30
CA GLY A 57 20.35 -12.76 9.45
C GLY A 57 19.71 -12.19 10.72
N LEU A 58 18.63 -11.42 10.57
CA LEU A 58 17.96 -10.70 11.66
C LEU A 58 16.81 -11.48 12.29
N LEU A 59 16.39 -12.57 11.63
CA LEU A 59 15.31 -13.45 12.08
C LEU A 59 15.85 -14.75 12.69
N HIS A 60 15.02 -15.43 13.46
CA HIS A 60 15.36 -16.68 14.15
C HIS A 60 14.68 -17.88 13.47
N PRO A 61 15.32 -19.06 13.47
CA PRO A 61 14.66 -20.29 13.07
C PRO A 61 13.36 -20.50 13.87
N GLY A 62 12.26 -20.84 13.18
CA GLY A 62 10.94 -20.97 13.77
C GLY A 62 10.07 -19.70 13.69
N ASP A 63 10.62 -18.55 13.31
CA ASP A 63 9.82 -17.39 12.94
C ASP A 63 8.95 -17.67 11.70
N LEU A 64 7.82 -16.98 11.62
CA LEU A 64 6.90 -17.05 10.49
C LEU A 64 6.69 -15.66 9.90
N LEU A 65 7.07 -15.48 8.64
CA LEU A 65 6.64 -14.34 7.85
C LEU A 65 5.28 -14.64 7.23
N VAL A 66 4.29 -13.78 7.50
CA VAL A 66 2.99 -13.83 6.82
C VAL A 66 2.96 -12.75 5.74
N VAL A 67 2.72 -13.16 4.50
CA VAL A 67 2.81 -12.29 3.31
C VAL A 67 1.46 -12.15 2.62
N ASN A 68 1.20 -11.02 1.97
CA ASN A 68 0.03 -10.86 1.12
C ASN A 68 0.33 -11.33 -0.30
N ASN A 69 -0.42 -12.31 -0.79
CA ASN A 69 -0.26 -12.89 -2.13
C ASN A 69 -1.19 -12.27 -3.19
N SER A 70 -1.88 -11.17 -2.84
CA SER A 70 -2.67 -10.39 -3.78
C SER A 70 -1.76 -9.72 -4.82
N ALA A 71 -2.02 -9.95 -6.09
CA ALA A 71 -1.29 -9.34 -7.21
C ALA A 71 -1.97 -8.04 -7.65
N THR A 72 -1.14 -7.05 -7.99
CA THR A 72 -1.59 -5.72 -8.38
C THR A 72 -2.22 -5.75 -9.78
N LEU A 73 -3.35 -5.09 -9.95
CA LEU A 73 -3.99 -4.87 -11.23
C LEU A 73 -3.49 -3.54 -11.82
N PRO A 74 -3.43 -3.38 -13.15
CA PRO A 74 -3.22 -2.08 -13.78
C PRO A 74 -4.53 -1.27 -13.69
N ALA A 75 -4.86 -0.83 -12.47
CA ALA A 75 -6.22 -0.45 -12.09
C ALA A 75 -6.63 0.97 -12.48
N ALA A 76 -5.78 1.73 -13.17
CA ALA A 76 -6.13 3.06 -13.68
C ALA A 76 -6.39 3.03 -15.20
N VAL A 77 -7.46 3.67 -15.65
CA VAL A 77 -7.77 3.87 -17.07
C VAL A 77 -7.76 5.37 -17.34
N ARG A 78 -6.85 5.82 -18.21
CA ARG A 78 -6.68 7.24 -18.50
C ARG A 78 -7.50 7.65 -19.72
N LEU A 79 -8.27 8.71 -19.54
CA LEU A 79 -9.01 9.43 -20.59
C LEU A 79 -8.31 10.77 -20.84
N ASP A 80 -8.89 11.61 -21.70
CA ASP A 80 -8.34 12.94 -22.01
C ASP A 80 -8.23 13.81 -20.74
N ARG A 81 -9.37 14.21 -20.16
CA ARG A 81 -9.44 15.08 -18.96
C ARG A 81 -9.72 14.35 -17.65
N LEU A 82 -9.98 13.05 -17.73
CA LEU A 82 -10.37 12.22 -16.59
C LEU A 82 -9.49 10.96 -16.54
N ALA A 83 -9.44 10.34 -15.38
CA ALA A 83 -9.00 8.97 -15.19
C ALA A 83 -10.02 8.25 -14.31
N VAL A 84 -10.12 6.94 -14.48
CA VAL A 84 -10.92 6.06 -13.63
C VAL A 84 -9.98 5.12 -12.92
N HIS A 85 -9.94 5.14 -11.59
CA HIS A 85 -9.23 4.14 -10.80
C HIS A 85 -10.24 3.11 -10.31
N PHE A 86 -10.04 1.85 -10.68
CA PHE A 86 -10.81 0.72 -10.19
C PHE A 86 -10.26 0.31 -8.82
N SER A 87 -11.09 0.38 -7.78
CA SER A 87 -10.66 0.11 -6.41
C SER A 87 -10.93 -1.32 -6.00
N THR A 88 -12.20 -1.72 -6.01
CA THR A 88 -12.61 -2.93 -5.29
C THR A 88 -13.81 -3.56 -5.97
N GLU A 89 -13.68 -4.83 -6.34
CA GLU A 89 -14.79 -5.63 -6.86
C GLU A 89 -15.80 -5.96 -5.76
N ARG A 90 -17.09 -5.88 -6.07
CA ARG A 90 -18.19 -6.30 -5.19
C ARG A 90 -18.76 -7.65 -5.63
N GLU A 91 -19.45 -8.31 -4.71
CA GLU A 91 -20.06 -9.63 -4.95
C GLU A 91 -21.13 -9.63 -6.06
N ASP A 92 -21.75 -8.47 -6.33
CA ASP A 92 -22.72 -8.28 -7.41
C ASP A 92 -22.08 -7.99 -8.78
N GLY A 93 -20.75 -8.08 -8.88
CA GLY A 93 -19.96 -7.80 -10.09
C GLY A 93 -19.80 -6.31 -10.39
N THR A 94 -20.30 -5.42 -9.53
CA THR A 94 -19.99 -3.98 -9.60
C THR A 94 -18.62 -3.72 -8.99
N TRP A 95 -18.08 -2.53 -9.26
CA TRP A 95 -16.79 -2.10 -8.75
C TRP A 95 -16.93 -0.76 -8.06
N LEU A 96 -16.24 -0.60 -6.93
CA LEU A 96 -15.90 0.73 -6.45
C LEU A 96 -14.88 1.34 -7.41
N VAL A 97 -15.15 2.55 -7.89
CA VAL A 97 -14.26 3.32 -8.76
C VAL A 97 -14.10 4.74 -8.24
N GLU A 98 -12.91 5.30 -8.40
CA GLU A 98 -12.66 6.72 -8.19
C GLU A 98 -12.54 7.42 -9.55
N LEU A 99 -13.31 8.49 -9.73
CA LEU A 99 -13.09 9.41 -10.83
C LEU A 99 -12.02 10.41 -10.43
N ARG A 100 -11.05 10.64 -11.31
CA ARG A 100 -10.00 11.63 -11.10
C ARG A 100 -9.94 12.61 -12.26
N ARG A 101 -9.74 13.88 -11.95
CA ARG A 101 -9.47 14.90 -12.95
C ARG A 101 -7.99 14.88 -13.26
N ARG A 102 -7.64 14.86 -14.55
CA ARG A 102 -6.25 14.98 -15.00
C ARG A 102 -5.93 16.46 -15.16
N LEU A 103 -4.85 16.90 -14.53
CA LEU A 103 -4.36 18.26 -14.58
C LEU A 103 -3.11 18.26 -15.46
N GLU A 104 -3.08 19.10 -16.49
CA GLU A 104 -1.83 19.40 -17.18
C GLU A 104 -0.92 20.15 -16.21
N LEU A 105 0.23 19.56 -15.84
CA LEU A 105 1.28 20.35 -15.22
C LEU A 105 1.78 21.32 -16.28
N ARG A 106 1.39 22.60 -16.16
CA ARG A 106 2.08 23.67 -16.85
C ARG A 106 3.49 23.70 -16.29
N SER A 107 4.49 23.30 -17.08
CA SER A 107 5.88 23.61 -16.81
C SER A 107 6.02 25.14 -16.75
N GLY A 108 5.99 25.69 -15.53
CA GLY A 108 6.21 27.10 -15.27
C GLY A 108 7.62 27.29 -14.71
N PRO A 109 8.46 28.18 -15.28
CA PRO A 109 9.72 28.55 -14.65
C PRO A 109 9.41 29.32 -13.37
N GLY A 110 10.18 29.07 -12.31
CA GLY A 110 10.20 29.96 -11.16
C GLY A 110 10.54 31.39 -11.58
N GLY A 111 9.87 32.36 -10.94
CA GLY A 111 10.37 33.71 -10.75
C GLY A 111 10.41 34.65 -11.98
N GLY A 112 9.45 35.58 -12.02
CA GLY A 112 9.66 36.99 -12.38
C GLY A 112 10.20 37.35 -13.77
N GLY A 113 9.36 37.95 -14.61
CA GLY A 113 9.84 38.75 -15.74
C GLY A 113 8.77 39.00 -16.81
N ALA A 114 8.23 40.21 -16.85
CA ALA A 114 7.37 40.67 -17.94
C ALA A 114 8.17 40.78 -19.25
N GLY A 115 7.64 40.21 -20.33
CA GLY A 115 8.18 40.38 -21.67
C GLY A 115 7.33 39.63 -22.71
N GLN A 116 6.66 40.37 -23.58
CA GLN A 116 5.93 39.85 -24.74
C GLN A 116 6.91 39.23 -25.75
N ASP A 117 6.62 38.04 -26.29
CA ASP A 117 6.80 37.79 -27.72
C ASP A 117 6.03 36.55 -28.22
N THR A 118 5.86 36.56 -29.52
CA THR A 118 4.97 35.95 -30.50
C THR A 118 4.97 34.41 -30.66
N ARG A 119 3.85 33.96 -31.23
CA ARG A 119 3.48 32.57 -31.55
C ARG A 119 4.50 31.85 -32.45
N ARG A 120 4.77 30.59 -32.13
CA ARG A 120 5.08 29.53 -33.11
C ARG A 120 4.16 28.33 -32.87
N PRO A 121 3.42 27.83 -33.88
CA PRO A 121 2.74 26.55 -33.80
C PRO A 121 3.66 25.45 -34.33
N GLY A 122 3.89 24.39 -33.54
CA GLY A 122 4.54 23.17 -34.04
C GLY A 122 5.46 22.49 -33.04
N ALA A 123 4.87 21.59 -32.24
CA ALA A 123 5.40 20.28 -31.86
C ALA A 123 4.47 19.69 -30.79
N ALA A 124 3.56 18.81 -31.19
CA ALA A 124 2.88 17.92 -30.25
C ALA A 124 3.92 16.92 -29.74
N GLY A 125 4.59 17.28 -28.65
CA GLY A 125 5.49 16.41 -27.90
C GLY A 125 4.67 15.53 -26.96
N ALA A 126 4.91 14.22 -27.02
CA ALA A 126 4.43 13.27 -26.04
C ALA A 126 4.93 13.63 -24.64
N GLY A 127 4.05 13.50 -23.64
CA GLY A 127 4.44 13.44 -22.23
C GLY A 127 4.39 14.75 -21.46
N ALA A 128 3.29 15.50 -21.50
CA ALA A 128 3.01 16.42 -20.40
C ALA A 128 2.68 15.58 -19.15
N GLU A 129 3.48 15.72 -18.11
CA GLU A 129 3.22 15.10 -16.81
C GLU A 129 1.83 15.53 -16.34
N MET A 130 0.98 14.54 -16.06
CA MET A 130 -0.36 14.82 -15.57
C MET A 130 -0.51 14.26 -14.16
N ALA A 131 -0.48 15.15 -13.17
CA ALA A 131 -1.03 14.86 -11.87
C ALA A 131 -2.54 14.59 -12.01
N SER A 132 -3.12 13.86 -11.07
CA SER A 132 -4.57 13.70 -11.02
C SER A 132 -5.08 13.94 -9.62
N GLU A 133 -6.24 14.59 -9.51
CA GLU A 133 -6.92 14.89 -8.26
C GLU A 133 -8.28 14.18 -8.22
N PRO A 134 -8.82 13.84 -7.04
CA PRO A 134 -10.18 13.31 -6.93
C PRO A 134 -11.19 14.25 -7.61
N TYR A 135 -12.05 13.71 -8.46
CA TYR A 135 -13.10 14.47 -9.14
C TYR A 135 -14.46 14.19 -8.48
N PRO A 136 -15.06 15.17 -7.77
CA PRO A 136 -16.32 14.97 -7.06
C PRO A 136 -17.54 14.97 -7.98
N GLY A 137 -17.36 15.25 -9.28
CA GLY A 137 -18.46 15.25 -10.24
C GLY A 137 -18.99 13.86 -10.56
N GLY A 138 -19.95 13.81 -11.47
CA GLY A 138 -20.71 12.61 -11.81
C GLY A 138 -22.10 12.57 -11.16
N ALA A 139 -23.03 11.92 -11.86
CA ALA A 139 -24.37 11.64 -11.38
C ALA A 139 -24.71 10.14 -11.48
N ALA A 140 -25.59 9.66 -10.60
CA ALA A 140 -26.16 8.32 -10.71
C ALA A 140 -26.88 8.16 -12.05
N GLY A 141 -26.62 7.07 -12.76
CA GLY A 141 -27.13 6.80 -14.11
C GLY A 141 -26.29 7.40 -15.25
N GLU A 142 -25.28 8.21 -14.93
CA GLU A 142 -24.32 8.70 -15.93
C GLU A 142 -23.43 7.56 -16.43
N TRP A 143 -22.99 7.67 -17.68
CA TRP A 143 -22.07 6.72 -18.29
C TRP A 143 -20.84 7.43 -18.88
N LEU A 144 -19.69 6.76 -18.82
CA LEU A 144 -18.43 7.24 -19.34
C LEU A 144 -17.93 6.29 -20.44
N PRO A 145 -17.63 6.80 -21.65
CA PRO A 145 -16.98 6.00 -22.67
C PRO A 145 -15.51 5.76 -22.27
N LEU A 146 -15.09 4.50 -22.32
CA LEU A 146 -13.72 4.09 -22.06
C LEU A 146 -13.07 3.51 -23.34
N PRO A 147 -11.73 3.43 -23.41
CA PRO A 147 -11.00 2.81 -24.52
C PRO A 147 -11.55 1.44 -24.94
N GLY A 148 -11.42 1.10 -26.22
CA GLY A 148 -11.90 -0.18 -26.75
C GLY A 148 -13.43 -0.30 -26.84
N GLY A 149 -14.15 0.83 -26.81
CA GLY A 149 -15.62 0.87 -26.91
C GLY A 149 -16.32 0.29 -25.68
N ALA A 150 -15.65 0.28 -24.53
CA ALA A 150 -16.27 -0.09 -23.25
C ALA A 150 -17.02 1.12 -22.67
N THR A 151 -18.02 0.83 -21.84
CA THR A 151 -18.86 1.85 -21.19
C THR A 151 -18.93 1.56 -19.69
N LEU A 152 -18.54 2.55 -18.89
CA LEU A 152 -18.65 2.51 -17.44
C LEU A 152 -19.91 3.26 -17.00
N PHE A 153 -20.80 2.59 -16.30
CA PHE A 153 -22.03 3.17 -15.75
C PHE A 153 -21.84 3.49 -14.27
N LEU A 154 -22.01 4.75 -13.88
CA LEU A 154 -22.05 5.16 -12.48
C LEU A 154 -23.42 4.83 -11.90
N LEU A 155 -23.48 3.97 -10.88
CA LEU A 155 -24.73 3.52 -10.30
C LEU A 155 -25.14 4.43 -9.15
N GLU A 156 -24.25 4.55 -8.17
CA GLU A 156 -24.46 5.40 -7.00
C GLU A 156 -23.14 5.80 -6.37
N ARG A 157 -23.19 6.81 -5.51
CA ARG A 157 -22.03 7.31 -4.78
C ARG A 157 -22.00 6.70 -3.39
N GLU A 158 -20.90 6.00 -3.08
CA GLU A 158 -20.72 5.20 -1.86
C GLU A 158 -19.95 5.98 -0.79
N THR A 159 -18.95 6.74 -1.22
CA THR A 159 -18.24 7.71 -0.38
C THR A 159 -18.22 9.06 -1.09
N PRO A 160 -17.76 10.16 -0.46
CA PRO A 160 -17.57 11.43 -1.16
C PRO A 160 -16.70 11.33 -2.43
N ARG A 161 -15.88 10.28 -2.54
CA ARG A 161 -14.88 10.05 -3.58
C ARG A 161 -15.20 8.85 -4.48
N LEU A 162 -15.72 7.77 -3.90
CA LEU A 162 -15.92 6.50 -4.60
C LEU A 162 -17.36 6.32 -5.09
N TRP A 163 -17.46 5.82 -6.31
CA TRP A 163 -18.70 5.42 -6.96
C TRP A 163 -18.80 3.90 -7.02
N ARG A 164 -19.98 3.35 -6.76
CA ARG A 164 -20.32 2.01 -7.23
C ARG A 164 -20.66 2.11 -8.72
N ALA A 165 -19.92 1.37 -9.55
CA ALA A 165 -20.03 1.43 -11.00
C ALA A 165 -20.04 0.04 -11.63
N ARG A 166 -20.55 -0.06 -12.86
CA ARG A 166 -20.52 -1.28 -13.66
C ARG A 166 -19.85 -1.01 -14.99
N LEU A 167 -18.86 -1.83 -15.32
CA LEU A 167 -18.30 -1.88 -16.66
C LEU A 167 -19.09 -2.89 -17.50
N ASP A 168 -19.33 -2.60 -18.77
CA ASP A 168 -19.95 -3.52 -19.73
C ASP A 168 -19.01 -4.62 -20.26
N ARG A 169 -17.88 -4.84 -19.57
CA ARG A 169 -16.83 -5.83 -19.85
C ARG A 169 -16.36 -6.44 -18.53
N GLU A 170 -15.72 -7.60 -18.61
CA GLU A 170 -15.02 -8.19 -17.46
C GLU A 170 -13.82 -7.32 -17.10
N VAL A 171 -13.83 -6.78 -15.88
CA VAL A 171 -12.92 -5.69 -15.46
C VAL A 171 -11.45 -6.14 -15.48
N PRO A 172 -11.04 -7.25 -14.83
CA PRO A 172 -9.66 -7.73 -14.91
C PRO A 172 -9.09 -7.88 -16.33
N ALA A 173 -9.83 -8.49 -17.27
CA ALA A 173 -9.39 -8.63 -18.67
C ALA A 173 -9.32 -7.29 -19.39
N TYR A 174 -10.27 -6.40 -19.13
CA TYR A 174 -10.27 -5.05 -19.67
C TYR A 174 -9.04 -4.25 -19.19
N LEU A 175 -8.77 -4.28 -17.88
CA LEU A 175 -7.63 -3.59 -17.26
C LEU A 175 -6.30 -4.13 -17.78
N ARG A 176 -6.14 -5.44 -17.98
CA ARG A 176 -4.91 -6.00 -18.59
C ARG A 176 -4.57 -5.40 -19.96
N ARG A 177 -5.57 -4.92 -20.71
CA ARG A 177 -5.39 -4.38 -22.05
C ARG A 177 -5.31 -2.85 -22.09
N TYR A 178 -6.10 -2.16 -21.28
CA TYR A 178 -6.26 -0.70 -21.36
C TYR A 178 -5.87 0.04 -20.08
N GLY A 179 -5.59 -0.71 -19.02
CA GLY A 179 -5.21 -0.18 -17.73
C GLY A 179 -3.72 0.09 -17.63
N VAL A 180 -3.38 0.92 -16.64
CA VAL A 180 -2.02 1.18 -16.18
C VAL A 180 -2.01 1.15 -14.64
N PRO A 181 -0.85 0.93 -13.98
CA PRO A 181 -0.77 1.05 -12.53
C PRO A 181 -1.28 2.40 -12.03
N ILE A 182 -1.87 2.41 -10.84
CA ILE A 182 -2.18 3.65 -10.15
C ILE A 182 -0.86 4.34 -9.78
N ARG A 183 -0.76 5.63 -10.11
CA ARG A 183 0.41 6.45 -9.85
C ARG A 183 0.07 7.56 -8.88
N TYR A 184 0.85 7.67 -7.81
CA TYR A 184 0.75 8.75 -6.83
C TYR A 184 1.49 10.01 -7.27
N SER A 185 1.21 11.14 -6.62
CA SER A 185 1.74 12.45 -7.01
C SER A 185 3.26 12.58 -6.85
N TYR A 186 3.85 11.87 -5.88
CA TYR A 186 5.30 11.84 -5.68
C TYR A 186 6.02 10.92 -6.67
N VAL A 187 5.33 10.10 -7.47
CA VAL A 187 5.98 9.27 -8.48
C VAL A 187 6.03 10.05 -9.81
N GLU A 188 7.22 10.48 -10.21
CA GLU A 188 7.42 11.42 -11.32
C GLU A 188 6.93 10.89 -12.67
N ARG A 189 7.19 9.61 -12.95
CA ARG A 189 6.87 8.96 -14.22
C ARG A 189 6.12 7.65 -14.06
N ASP A 190 5.57 7.17 -15.17
CA ASP A 190 4.94 5.85 -15.18
C ASP A 190 5.99 4.74 -15.13
N TRP A 191 5.66 3.70 -14.36
CA TRP A 191 6.42 2.46 -14.28
C TRP A 191 5.57 1.30 -14.78
N PRO A 192 6.18 0.29 -15.44
CA PRO A 192 5.49 -0.91 -15.86
C PRO A 192 4.87 -1.64 -14.66
N LEU A 193 3.83 -2.42 -14.91
CA LEU A 193 3.11 -3.15 -13.85
C LEU A 193 4.04 -4.07 -13.03
N GLU A 194 5.10 -4.60 -13.64
CA GLU A 194 6.10 -5.45 -12.97
C GLU A 194 6.81 -4.74 -11.80
N ASP A 195 7.01 -3.42 -11.86
CA ASP A 195 7.55 -2.64 -10.74
C ASP A 195 6.60 -2.55 -9.55
N TYR A 196 5.30 -2.79 -9.78
CA TYR A 196 4.26 -2.83 -8.76
C TYR A 196 3.85 -4.26 -8.37
N GLN A 197 4.56 -5.28 -8.83
CA GLN A 197 4.35 -6.67 -8.40
C GLN A 197 5.31 -7.06 -7.29
N THR A 198 4.82 -7.85 -6.33
CA THR A 198 5.66 -8.55 -5.35
C THR A 198 5.93 -9.98 -5.82
N VAL A 199 7.00 -10.61 -5.33
CA VAL A 199 7.28 -12.03 -5.62
C VAL A 199 6.22 -13.00 -5.07
N PHE A 200 5.32 -12.52 -4.21
CA PHE A 200 4.23 -13.29 -3.63
C PHE A 200 2.92 -13.15 -4.43
N GLY A 201 2.83 -12.17 -5.33
CA GLY A 201 1.61 -11.83 -6.06
C GLY A 201 1.20 -12.92 -7.05
N VAL A 202 0.26 -13.77 -6.65
CA VAL A 202 -0.28 -14.86 -7.50
C VAL A 202 -1.80 -14.82 -7.64
N ARG A 203 -2.50 -13.98 -6.86
CA ARG A 203 -3.96 -13.80 -6.93
C ARG A 203 -4.31 -12.36 -7.33
N PRO A 204 -4.60 -12.08 -8.61
CA PRO A 204 -4.97 -10.73 -9.05
C PRO A 204 -6.20 -10.20 -8.32
N GLY A 205 -6.15 -8.96 -7.86
CA GLY A 205 -7.32 -8.29 -7.25
C GLY A 205 -7.02 -6.98 -6.53
N SER A 206 -5.75 -6.70 -6.24
CA SER A 206 -5.33 -5.44 -5.63
C SER A 206 -5.32 -4.29 -6.63
N ALA A 207 -5.98 -3.18 -6.33
CA ALA A 207 -5.80 -1.94 -7.08
C ALA A 207 -4.42 -1.32 -6.85
N GLU A 208 -3.91 -1.45 -5.62
CA GLU A 208 -2.61 -0.93 -5.21
C GLU A 208 -1.70 -2.03 -4.68
N MET A 209 -0.40 -1.90 -4.86
CA MET A 209 0.54 -2.94 -4.44
C MET A 209 0.55 -3.11 -2.91
N PRO A 210 0.58 -4.35 -2.38
CA PRO A 210 0.99 -4.60 -0.99
C PRO A 210 2.50 -4.36 -0.83
N SER A 211 2.87 -3.08 -0.77
CA SER A 211 4.23 -2.57 -1.00
C SER A 211 5.31 -3.08 -0.06
N ALA A 212 4.96 -3.41 1.19
CA ALA A 212 5.92 -4.00 2.15
C ALA A 212 6.54 -5.33 1.65
N GLY A 213 5.85 -6.04 0.75
CA GLY A 213 6.35 -7.27 0.13
C GLY A 213 7.24 -7.03 -1.10
N ARG A 214 7.35 -5.79 -1.61
CA ARG A 214 8.08 -5.49 -2.84
C ARG A 214 9.58 -5.79 -2.77
N PRO A 215 10.30 -5.48 -1.67
CA PRO A 215 11.74 -5.71 -1.61
C PRO A 215 12.15 -7.19 -1.57
N PHE A 216 11.20 -8.11 -1.36
CA PHE A 216 11.51 -9.53 -1.38
C PHE A 216 11.84 -10.01 -2.79
N THR A 217 12.96 -10.72 -2.92
CA THR A 217 13.36 -11.44 -4.12
C THR A 217 13.23 -12.95 -3.91
N THR A 218 13.15 -13.73 -4.98
CA THR A 218 13.14 -15.21 -4.89
C THR A 218 14.38 -15.73 -4.16
N GLY A 219 15.54 -15.08 -4.37
CA GLY A 219 16.78 -15.40 -3.66
C GLY A 219 16.68 -15.16 -2.15
N LEU A 220 16.16 -13.99 -1.75
CA LEU A 220 15.93 -13.65 -0.35
C LEU A 220 14.97 -14.63 0.33
N VAL A 221 13.84 -14.95 -0.33
CA VAL A 221 12.85 -15.92 0.18
C VAL A 221 13.49 -17.31 0.36
N THR A 222 14.32 -17.73 -0.59
CA THR A 222 15.06 -19.00 -0.48
C THR A 222 16.03 -18.98 0.71
N GLY A 223 16.72 -17.86 0.95
CA GLY A 223 17.61 -17.65 2.08
C GLY A 223 16.89 -17.72 3.44
N LEU A 224 15.69 -17.13 3.53
CA LEU A 224 14.82 -17.21 4.70
C LEU A 224 14.43 -18.67 5.01
N VAL A 225 13.89 -19.38 4.01
CA VAL A 225 13.45 -20.77 4.16
C VAL A 225 14.62 -21.69 4.55
N SER A 226 15.79 -21.49 3.94
CA SER A 226 16.99 -22.31 4.22
C SER A 226 17.52 -22.12 5.65
N ARG A 227 17.19 -21.01 6.31
CA ARG A 227 17.51 -20.73 7.71
C ARG A 227 16.42 -21.18 8.69
N GLY A 228 15.35 -21.81 8.20
CA GLY A 228 14.24 -22.28 9.02
C GLY A 228 13.20 -21.22 9.36
N ILE A 229 13.16 -20.10 8.63
CA ILE A 229 12.07 -19.12 8.70
C ILE A 229 10.93 -19.61 7.80
N GLY A 230 9.73 -19.72 8.36
CA GLY A 230 8.52 -20.06 7.61
C GLY A 230 8.00 -18.87 6.81
N VAL A 231 7.34 -19.14 5.69
CA VAL A 231 6.57 -18.14 4.91
C VAL A 231 5.16 -18.69 4.69
N ALA A 232 4.14 -17.90 5.01
CA ALA A 232 2.74 -18.27 4.80
C ALA A 232 1.95 -17.14 4.13
N PRO A 233 1.19 -17.42 3.06
CA PRO A 233 0.41 -16.40 2.40
C PRO A 233 -0.97 -16.19 3.05
N ILE A 234 -1.43 -14.94 3.06
CA ILE A 234 -2.84 -14.56 3.09
C ILE A 234 -3.19 -13.88 1.77
N THR A 235 -4.47 -13.72 1.49
CA THR A 235 -4.92 -12.84 0.39
C THR A 235 -5.68 -11.66 1.00
N LEU A 236 -5.30 -10.44 0.64
CA LEU A 236 -6.12 -9.25 0.88
C LEU A 236 -6.02 -8.34 -0.34
N HIS A 237 -7.16 -8.08 -0.97
CA HIS A 237 -7.27 -7.21 -2.14
C HIS A 237 -7.39 -5.76 -1.69
N THR A 238 -6.30 -5.03 -1.88
CA THR A 238 -6.17 -3.61 -1.51
C THR A 238 -6.98 -2.73 -2.45
N GLY A 239 -7.74 -1.79 -1.87
CA GLY A 239 -8.44 -0.77 -2.64
C GLY A 239 -7.55 0.42 -3.00
N VAL A 240 -8.14 1.45 -3.61
CA VAL A 240 -7.49 2.77 -3.76
C VAL A 240 -7.36 3.42 -2.38
N ALA A 241 -6.16 3.83 -2.00
CA ALA A 241 -5.93 4.43 -0.70
C ALA A 241 -6.70 5.75 -0.55
N SER A 242 -7.00 6.09 0.71
CA SER A 242 -7.51 7.40 1.03
C SER A 242 -6.40 8.46 0.87
N PRO A 243 -6.68 9.60 0.20
CA PRO A 243 -5.76 10.72 0.17
C PRO A 243 -5.71 11.52 1.49
N THR A 244 -6.62 11.26 2.44
CA THR A 244 -6.69 11.98 3.72
C THR A 244 -6.67 11.03 4.91
N ALA A 245 -6.02 11.48 5.98
CA ALA A 245 -5.95 10.82 7.28
C ALA A 245 -7.32 10.41 7.85
N ASP A 246 -8.35 11.22 7.53
CA ASP A 246 -9.65 11.20 8.20
C ASP A 246 -10.70 10.34 7.49
N GLU A 247 -10.43 9.81 6.29
CA GLU A 247 -11.30 8.82 5.64
C GLU A 247 -10.81 7.41 6.01
N PRO A 248 -11.59 6.63 6.79
CA PRO A 248 -11.20 5.27 7.14
C PRO A 248 -11.06 4.41 5.88
N PRO A 249 -10.20 3.38 5.90
CA PRO A 249 -10.04 2.50 4.75
C PRO A 249 -11.38 1.84 4.41
N CYS A 250 -11.70 1.80 3.12
CA CYS A 250 -12.85 1.05 2.65
C CYS A 250 -12.72 -0.43 3.04
N PRO A 251 -13.86 -1.15 3.24
CA PRO A 251 -13.81 -2.57 3.48
C PRO A 251 -13.06 -3.27 2.34
N GLU A 252 -12.07 -4.08 2.70
CA GLU A 252 -11.26 -4.85 1.76
C GLU A 252 -11.59 -6.33 1.89
N TRP A 253 -11.63 -7.02 0.75
CA TRP A 253 -11.82 -8.45 0.74
C TRP A 253 -10.54 -9.15 1.19
N PHE A 254 -10.66 -10.15 2.05
CA PHE A 254 -9.53 -10.93 2.53
C PHE A 254 -9.87 -12.42 2.68
N GLU A 255 -8.81 -13.23 2.72
CA GLU A 255 -8.84 -14.65 3.02
C GLU A 255 -7.58 -15.06 3.81
N VAL A 256 -7.81 -15.68 4.97
CA VAL A 256 -6.83 -16.43 5.73
C VAL A 256 -7.20 -17.91 5.61
N SER A 257 -6.37 -18.68 4.91
CA SER A 257 -6.59 -20.12 4.72
C SER A 257 -6.43 -20.90 6.04
N GLU A 258 -6.99 -22.12 6.11
CA GLU A 258 -6.77 -22.99 7.27
C GLU A 258 -5.30 -23.40 7.43
N ALA A 259 -4.57 -23.55 6.32
CA ALA A 259 -3.13 -23.82 6.36
C ALA A 259 -2.37 -22.68 7.04
N THR A 260 -2.61 -21.45 6.60
CA THR A 260 -2.00 -20.24 7.18
C THR A 260 -2.38 -20.07 8.64
N ALA A 261 -3.68 -20.21 8.97
CA ALA A 261 -4.15 -20.11 10.35
C ALA A 261 -3.50 -21.17 11.25
N ARG A 262 -3.33 -22.40 10.77
CA ARG A 262 -2.62 -23.47 11.49
C ARG A 262 -1.15 -23.15 11.69
N GLN A 263 -0.45 -22.65 10.68
CA GLN A 263 0.95 -22.23 10.80
C GLN A 263 1.12 -21.14 11.85
N VAL A 264 0.28 -20.10 11.82
CA VAL A 264 0.27 -19.04 12.84
C VAL A 264 0.07 -19.62 14.26
N ARG A 265 -0.91 -20.52 14.43
CA ARG A 265 -1.16 -21.16 15.74
C ARG A 265 0.01 -22.03 16.20
N LEU A 266 0.65 -22.77 15.30
CA LEU A 266 1.80 -23.61 15.61
C LEU A 266 3.01 -22.75 16.00
N THR A 267 3.35 -21.74 15.20
CA THR A 267 4.46 -20.82 15.50
C THR A 267 4.31 -20.18 16.87
N ARG A 268 3.13 -19.61 17.17
CA ARG A 268 2.86 -19.04 18.50
C ARG A 268 2.90 -20.08 19.62
N GLY A 269 2.34 -21.27 19.39
CA GLY A 269 2.35 -22.37 20.36
C GLY A 269 3.75 -22.89 20.68
N SER A 270 4.69 -22.71 19.76
CA SER A 270 6.11 -23.05 19.92
C SER A 270 6.97 -21.87 20.42
N GLY A 271 6.37 -20.71 20.72
CA GLY A 271 7.10 -19.51 21.17
C GLY A 271 7.82 -18.74 20.06
N GLY A 272 7.59 -19.07 18.79
CA GLY A 272 8.15 -18.34 17.65
C GLY A 272 7.37 -17.05 17.33
N ARG A 273 7.98 -16.15 16.57
CA ARG A 273 7.38 -14.86 16.20
C ARG A 273 6.53 -14.99 14.94
N VAL A 274 5.40 -14.29 14.91
CA VAL A 274 4.56 -14.13 13.72
C VAL A 274 4.69 -12.70 13.22
N ILE A 275 5.46 -12.54 12.15
CA ILE A 275 5.83 -11.23 11.61
C ILE A 275 4.99 -10.98 10.35
N ALA A 276 4.13 -9.97 10.40
CA ALA A 276 3.33 -9.58 9.25
C ALA A 276 4.18 -8.77 8.27
N VAL A 277 4.07 -9.08 6.98
CA VAL A 277 4.68 -8.28 5.90
C VAL A 277 3.62 -7.35 5.33
N GLY A 278 3.51 -6.17 5.94
CA GLY A 278 2.59 -5.10 5.57
C GLY A 278 1.38 -4.98 6.50
N THR A 279 0.86 -3.76 6.59
CA THR A 279 -0.33 -3.39 7.38
C THR A 279 -1.60 -4.14 6.94
N THR A 280 -1.68 -4.53 5.66
CA THR A 280 -2.76 -5.35 5.11
C THR A 280 -2.80 -6.74 5.73
N VAL A 281 -1.62 -7.38 5.90
CA VAL A 281 -1.52 -8.69 6.57
C VAL A 281 -1.95 -8.58 8.03
N VAL A 282 -1.54 -7.52 8.74
CA VAL A 282 -1.99 -7.27 10.12
C VAL A 282 -3.52 -7.22 10.17
N ARG A 283 -4.16 -6.43 9.31
CA ARG A 283 -5.64 -6.33 9.29
C ARG A 283 -6.32 -7.67 9.02
N ALA A 284 -5.83 -8.44 8.05
CA ALA A 284 -6.38 -9.76 7.74
C ALA A 284 -6.27 -10.73 8.94
N LEU A 285 -5.09 -10.79 9.57
CA LEU A 285 -4.85 -11.68 10.72
C LEU A 285 -5.61 -11.24 11.97
N GLU A 286 -5.67 -9.94 12.27
CA GLU A 286 -6.41 -9.42 13.42
C GLU A 286 -7.93 -9.57 13.26
N THR A 287 -8.44 -9.48 12.04
CA THR A 287 -9.85 -9.80 11.74
C THR A 287 -10.13 -11.30 11.94
N ALA A 288 -9.17 -12.14 11.62
CA ALA A 288 -9.24 -13.59 11.80
C ALA A 288 -8.87 -14.04 13.24
N ALA A 289 -8.46 -13.13 14.11
CA ALA A 289 -8.04 -13.42 15.47
C ALA A 289 -9.23 -13.59 16.43
N LEU A 290 -9.22 -14.68 17.18
CA LEU A 290 -10.14 -14.95 18.28
C LEU A 290 -9.61 -14.34 19.59
N THR A 291 -10.45 -14.32 20.62
CA THR A 291 -10.02 -14.01 21.99
C THR A 291 -8.81 -14.88 22.38
N GLY A 292 -7.76 -14.25 22.92
CA GLY A 292 -6.50 -14.93 23.27
C GLY A 292 -5.49 -15.06 22.11
N GLY A 293 -5.68 -14.36 20.99
CA GLY A 293 -4.67 -14.26 19.92
C GLY A 293 -4.55 -15.48 19.00
N ARG A 294 -5.49 -16.44 19.10
CA ARG A 294 -5.53 -17.60 18.20
C ARG A 294 -6.20 -17.21 16.89
N VAL A 295 -5.52 -17.42 15.76
CA VAL A 295 -6.08 -17.15 14.42
C VAL A 295 -6.84 -18.37 13.90
N ARG A 296 -8.00 -18.15 13.27
CA ARG A 296 -8.80 -19.17 12.56
C ARG A 296 -8.82 -18.90 11.06
N ALA A 297 -9.19 -19.90 10.25
CA ALA A 297 -9.56 -19.63 8.87
C ALA A 297 -10.74 -18.64 8.80
N ALA A 298 -10.65 -17.69 7.88
CA ALA A 298 -11.66 -16.67 7.67
C ALA A 298 -11.57 -16.13 6.25
N ARG A 299 -12.72 -15.76 5.69
CA ARG A 299 -12.82 -14.99 4.44
C ARG A 299 -13.99 -14.02 4.52
N GLY A 300 -13.91 -12.93 3.77
CA GLY A 300 -14.96 -11.93 3.71
C GLY A 300 -14.38 -10.53 3.65
N TRP A 301 -15.07 -9.59 4.26
CA TRP A 301 -14.71 -8.17 4.25
C TRP A 301 -14.13 -7.74 5.59
N THR A 302 -13.03 -7.00 5.56
CA THR A 302 -12.46 -6.38 6.76
C THR A 302 -12.48 -4.85 6.66
N SER A 303 -13.12 -4.23 7.65
CA SER A 303 -12.99 -2.81 7.97
C SER A 303 -12.24 -2.61 9.28
N HIS A 304 -11.53 -3.63 9.76
CA HIS A 304 -10.86 -3.57 11.05
C HIS A 304 -9.71 -2.56 11.00
N LEU A 305 -9.75 -1.61 11.94
CA LEU A 305 -8.70 -0.63 12.18
C LEU A 305 -8.00 -1.02 13.48
N VAL A 306 -6.68 -1.21 13.40
CA VAL A 306 -5.84 -1.43 14.57
C VAL A 306 -5.39 -0.07 15.08
N THR A 307 -5.69 0.20 16.34
CA THR A 307 -5.33 1.44 17.04
C THR A 307 -4.55 1.11 18.32
N PRO A 308 -3.84 2.08 18.92
CA PRO A 308 -3.14 1.85 20.20
C PRO A 308 -4.07 1.34 21.30
N SER A 309 -5.33 1.79 21.31
CA SER A 309 -6.36 1.33 22.23
C SER A 309 -6.82 -0.12 22.03
N THR A 310 -6.80 -0.65 20.80
CA THR A 310 -7.17 -2.06 20.53
C THR A 310 -5.98 -3.02 20.57
N GLY A 311 -4.78 -2.51 20.25
CA GLY A 311 -3.56 -3.32 20.13
C GLY A 311 -3.63 -4.38 19.03
N VAL A 312 -2.65 -5.28 19.03
CA VAL A 312 -2.58 -6.48 18.19
C VAL A 312 -2.61 -7.75 19.01
N ARG A 313 -3.10 -8.85 18.44
CA ARG A 313 -3.27 -10.13 19.13
C ARG A 313 -2.65 -11.29 18.39
N ALA A 314 -2.63 -11.24 17.06
CA ALA A 314 -2.15 -12.31 16.18
C ALA A 314 -0.66 -12.16 15.84
N VAL A 315 -0.19 -10.94 15.66
CA VAL A 315 1.18 -10.63 15.24
C VAL A 315 2.08 -10.29 16.42
N SER A 316 3.38 -10.50 16.26
CA SER A 316 4.44 -10.11 17.21
C SER A 316 5.56 -9.31 16.53
N GLY A 317 5.32 -8.89 15.29
CA GLY A 317 6.24 -8.07 14.52
C GLY A 317 5.62 -7.64 13.20
N LEU A 318 6.21 -6.62 12.59
CA LEU A 318 5.73 -6.01 11.35
C LEU A 318 6.92 -5.59 10.48
N ILE A 319 6.93 -6.01 9.22
CA ILE A 319 7.74 -5.42 8.15
C ILE A 319 6.83 -4.49 7.37
N THR A 320 7.20 -3.22 7.23
CA THR A 320 6.37 -2.19 6.60
C THR A 320 7.22 -1.12 5.92
N GLY A 321 6.69 -0.40 4.95
CA GLY A 321 7.36 0.80 4.44
C GLY A 321 7.28 1.96 5.43
N LEU A 322 8.03 3.03 5.18
CA LEU A 322 7.91 4.28 5.93
C LEU A 322 6.72 5.12 5.42
N HIS A 323 5.73 5.32 6.29
CA HIS A 323 4.48 6.01 5.97
C HIS A 323 4.53 7.51 6.27
N GLY A 324 4.13 8.34 5.32
CA GLY A 324 4.06 9.80 5.49
C GLY A 324 3.15 10.27 6.65
N PRO A 325 3.26 11.56 7.01
CA PRO A 325 2.60 12.11 8.19
C PRO A 325 1.08 12.02 8.09
N ARG A 326 0.42 11.80 9.23
CA ARG A 326 -1.04 11.64 9.35
C ARG A 326 -1.60 10.45 8.57
N SER A 327 -0.80 9.48 8.14
CA SER A 327 -1.33 8.23 7.60
C SER A 327 -2.06 7.43 8.68
N SER A 328 -3.21 6.83 8.35
CA SER A 328 -3.92 5.89 9.23
C SER A 328 -3.05 4.67 9.60
N HIS A 329 -2.02 4.37 8.80
CA HIS A 329 -1.03 3.34 9.13
C HIS A 329 -0.25 3.66 10.41
N LEU A 330 0.00 4.94 10.72
CA LEU A 330 0.75 5.32 11.92
C LEU A 330 0.03 4.91 13.20
N LEU A 331 -1.31 4.89 13.23
CA LEU A 331 -2.06 4.39 14.38
C LEU A 331 -1.78 2.90 14.63
N MET A 332 -1.73 2.09 13.57
CA MET A 332 -1.40 0.67 13.65
C MET A 332 0.06 0.44 14.04
N LEU A 333 0.99 1.20 13.44
CA LEU A 333 2.40 1.10 13.80
C LEU A 333 2.61 1.47 15.28
N SER A 334 1.95 2.53 15.77
CA SER A 334 1.97 2.91 17.19
C SER A 334 1.38 1.83 18.09
N ALA A 335 0.37 1.09 17.64
CA ALA A 335 -0.21 -0.02 18.37
C ALA A 335 0.73 -1.23 18.51
N ILE A 336 1.72 -1.35 17.61
CA ILE A 336 2.68 -2.46 17.58
C ILE A 336 3.99 -2.04 18.26
N ALA A 337 4.58 -0.91 17.86
CA ALA A 337 5.87 -0.44 18.38
C ALA A 337 5.75 0.31 19.72
N GLY A 338 4.58 0.88 20.02
CA GLY A 338 4.46 1.97 20.99
C GLY A 338 4.81 3.33 20.38
N GLY A 339 4.14 4.39 20.85
CA GLY A 339 4.27 5.72 20.25
C GLY A 339 5.67 6.34 20.39
N GLU A 340 6.35 6.11 21.51
CA GLU A 340 7.69 6.66 21.77
C GLU A 340 8.75 6.03 20.85
N LEU A 341 8.83 4.70 20.82
CA LEU A 341 9.78 3.98 19.96
C LEU A 341 9.53 4.28 18.48
N LEU A 342 8.28 4.37 18.05
CA LEU A 342 7.95 4.75 16.68
C LEU A 342 8.42 6.16 16.35
N SER A 343 8.24 7.11 17.27
CA SER A 343 8.69 8.49 17.09
C SER A 343 10.22 8.58 16.98
N LEU A 344 10.94 7.85 17.84
CA LEU A 344 12.40 7.75 17.78
C LEU A 344 12.86 7.10 16.46
N SER A 345 12.24 5.99 16.07
CA SER A 345 12.55 5.29 14.81
C SER A 345 12.38 6.20 13.60
N TYR A 346 11.31 6.99 13.55
CA TYR A 346 11.11 7.95 12.45
C TYR A 346 12.07 9.13 12.50
N ALA A 347 12.46 9.60 13.68
CA ALA A 347 13.48 10.64 13.80
C ALA A 347 14.84 10.15 13.27
N GLU A 348 15.24 8.92 13.62
CA GLU A 348 16.44 8.26 13.08
C GLU A 348 16.33 8.07 11.56
N ALA A 349 15.20 7.60 11.06
CA ALA A 349 14.97 7.44 9.62
C ALA A 349 15.11 8.76 8.85
N LEU A 350 14.59 9.86 9.39
CA LEU A 350 14.74 11.20 8.82
C LEU A 350 16.20 11.68 8.89
N GLY A 351 16.86 11.52 10.04
CA GLY A 351 18.25 11.94 10.24
C GLY A 351 19.23 11.20 9.33
N GLU A 352 18.96 9.93 9.08
CA GLU A 352 19.77 9.05 8.25
C GLU A 352 19.35 9.04 6.76
N GLY A 353 18.35 9.83 6.37
CA GLY A 353 17.93 9.98 4.97
C GLY A 353 17.33 8.72 4.36
N TYR A 354 16.50 8.00 5.11
CA TYR A 354 15.72 6.89 4.55
C TYR A 354 14.69 7.42 3.54
N LEU A 355 14.41 6.61 2.51
CA LEU A 355 13.41 6.89 1.49
C LEU A 355 12.05 6.31 1.89
N TRP A 356 10.97 7.02 1.55
CA TRP A 356 9.61 6.74 2.03
C TRP A 356 8.70 6.27 0.90
N HIS A 357 7.47 5.85 1.26
CA HIS A 357 6.44 5.38 0.32
C HIS A 357 6.75 4.02 -0.34
N GLU A 358 5.97 3.63 -1.37
CA GLU A 358 5.91 2.25 -1.89
C GLU A 358 7.20 1.76 -2.56
N PHE A 359 8.09 2.67 -2.93
CA PHE A 359 9.40 2.38 -3.52
C PHE A 359 10.58 2.69 -2.59
N GLY A 360 10.26 3.11 -1.36
CA GLY A 360 11.23 3.50 -0.35
C GLY A 360 11.83 2.33 0.40
N ASP A 361 12.44 2.68 1.51
CA ASP A 361 13.06 1.78 2.46
C ASP A 361 12.03 1.17 3.42
N VAL A 362 12.49 0.20 4.20
CA VAL A 362 11.64 -0.67 5.02
C VAL A 362 11.95 -0.49 6.50
N HIS A 363 10.93 -0.69 7.33
CA HIS A 363 11.02 -0.74 8.78
C HIS A 363 10.53 -2.10 9.28
N LEU A 364 11.41 -2.84 9.97
CA LEU A 364 11.08 -4.03 10.75
C LEU A 364 10.90 -3.63 12.21
N ILE A 365 9.70 -3.85 12.72
CA ILE A 365 9.33 -3.67 14.11
C ILE A 365 9.18 -5.05 14.72
N LEU A 366 9.96 -5.34 15.76
CA LEU A 366 9.87 -6.57 16.54
C LEU A 366 9.38 -6.21 17.93
N GLN A 367 8.44 -7.00 18.47
CA GLN A 367 8.07 -6.91 19.88
C GLN A 367 9.03 -7.76 20.69
#